data_AF-A0A8H7VIL6-F1
#
_entry.id   AF-A0A8H7VIL6-F1
#
_cell.length_a   1.000
_cell.length_b   1.000
_cell.length_c   1.000
_cell.angle_alpha   90.00
_cell.angle_beta   90.00
_cell.angle_gamma   90.00
#
_symmetry.space_group_name_H-M   'P 1'
#
loop_
_entity.id
_entity.type
_entity.pdbx_description
1 polymer ?
#
loop_
_entity_poly.entity_id
_entity_poly.type
_entity_poly.pdbx_seq_one_letter_code
_entity_poly.pdbx_strand_id
1 'polypeptide(L)'
;MGLKNLHPYARYKLKVYHKETSLSSVLKRYETDIIFIDFCCIFFLLLQNGPGTDIIRQSLKDNREYDHPDLARAINQFISRVLKRIKRMRGGKNDLDVCLVIDGPSIPAKKKTCEERKSRQSNSLKNNFSWKIKKAIQQNLESRADFIPYREYLKPTAITTVTKNKKQQKRQDDSNDKKKGITYFHFAAYEADAEIVYLCNQLTKNEHGAIMSNDGDLFAYPGAFNALRIIQIDWNSSSIPVTITTKSELFRKLGFPTSKKLRLLGETKMAVLASLCGNDYAPIPIATFNDIVQVIRQINCPGNSNDISADKFLQLVYEELIRNKDINISNNFDPQRFSIALHQFCIPLISGVTFDKFRCCHYPGLHINIDKNIIKQLDTGSP
;
A
#
# COMPACT_ATOMS: atom_id res chain seq x y z
N MET A 1 -3.66 -5.84 -2.03
CA MET A 1 -3.55 -7.28 -1.73
C MET A 1 -3.16 -7.31 -0.28
N GLY A 2 -2.12 -8.01 0.16
CA GLY A 2 -1.62 -7.91 1.52
C GLY A 2 -2.07 -9.02 2.46
N LEU A 3 -1.93 -8.79 3.77
CA LEU A 3 -2.16 -9.77 4.83
C LEU A 3 -3.53 -10.47 4.75
N LYS A 4 -3.51 -11.76 4.42
CA LYS A 4 -4.75 -12.55 4.25
C LYS A 4 -5.56 -12.54 5.55
N ASN A 5 -6.86 -12.30 5.40
CA ASN A 5 -7.85 -12.23 6.49
C ASN A 5 -7.69 -11.08 7.50
N LEU A 6 -6.72 -10.18 7.37
CA LEU A 6 -6.60 -9.02 8.27
C LEU A 6 -7.87 -8.15 8.27
N HIS A 7 -8.30 -7.66 7.10
CA HIS A 7 -9.44 -6.73 7.04
C HIS A 7 -10.76 -7.36 7.51
N PRO A 8 -11.14 -8.59 7.10
CA PRO A 8 -12.31 -9.26 7.67
C PRO A 8 -12.23 -9.41 9.20
N TYR A 9 -11.07 -9.83 9.72
CA TYR A 9 -10.87 -10.00 11.16
C TYR A 9 -10.98 -8.66 11.91
N ALA A 10 -10.30 -7.62 11.42
CA ALA A 10 -10.32 -6.27 11.96
C ALA A 10 -11.75 -5.67 11.95
N ARG A 11 -12.49 -5.87 10.87
CA ARG A 11 -13.85 -5.34 10.69
C ARG A 11 -14.88 -6.05 11.55
N TYR A 12 -14.95 -7.37 11.47
CA TYR A 12 -16.06 -8.13 12.04
C TYR A 12 -15.79 -8.65 13.45
N LYS A 13 -14.56 -9.11 13.70
CA LYS A 13 -14.19 -9.69 15.01
C LYS A 13 -13.68 -8.63 16.00
N LEU A 14 -12.80 -7.73 15.55
CA LEU A 14 -12.24 -6.69 16.43
C LEU A 14 -13.07 -5.40 16.46
N LYS A 15 -13.90 -5.16 15.43
CA LYS A 15 -14.69 -3.93 15.24
C LYS A 15 -13.82 -2.66 15.38
N VAL A 16 -12.62 -2.69 14.78
CA VAL A 16 -11.63 -1.60 14.88
C VAL A 16 -11.77 -0.54 13.77
N TYR A 17 -12.58 -0.82 12.75
CA TYR A 17 -12.81 0.07 11.63
C TYR A 17 -14.06 0.91 11.85
N HIS A 18 -13.90 2.22 11.75
CA HIS A 18 -14.97 3.19 11.93
C HIS A 18 -15.41 3.72 10.57
N LYS A 19 -16.72 3.71 10.30
CA LYS A 19 -17.29 4.30 9.09
C LYS A 19 -17.63 5.75 9.37
N GLU A 20 -17.20 6.63 8.48
CA GLU A 20 -17.41 8.07 8.56
C GLU A 20 -18.10 8.54 7.30
N THR A 21 -19.03 9.48 7.44
CA THR A 21 -19.85 9.97 6.33
C THR A 21 -19.11 10.99 5.47
N SER A 22 -18.05 11.63 6.01
CA SER A 22 -17.29 12.64 5.30
C SER A 22 -15.80 12.67 5.61
N LEU A 23 -14.99 12.54 4.56
CA LEU A 23 -13.54 12.64 4.64
C LEU A 23 -13.06 14.02 5.12
N SER A 24 -13.67 15.12 4.68
CA SER A 24 -13.23 16.47 5.08
C SER A 24 -13.38 16.69 6.59
N SER A 25 -14.49 16.25 7.17
CA SER A 25 -14.73 16.30 8.62
C SER A 25 -13.70 15.46 9.39
N VAL A 26 -13.37 14.27 8.88
CA VAL A 26 -12.33 13.41 9.46
C VAL A 26 -10.96 14.10 9.42
N LEU A 27 -10.53 14.59 8.26
CA LEU A 27 -9.22 15.25 8.13
C LEU A 27 -9.10 16.47 9.04
N LYS A 28 -10.19 17.22 9.24
CA LYS A 28 -10.23 18.32 10.22
C LYS A 28 -10.11 17.80 11.66
N ARG A 29 -10.84 16.74 12.02
CA ARG A 29 -10.84 16.14 13.37
C ARG A 29 -9.47 15.59 13.77
N TYR A 30 -8.73 15.03 12.82
CA TYR A 30 -7.37 14.51 13.04
C TYR A 30 -6.28 15.52 12.67
N GLU A 31 -6.65 16.79 12.46
CA GLU A 31 -5.74 17.89 12.12
C GLU A 31 -4.76 17.54 10.98
N THR A 32 -5.19 16.71 10.03
CA THR A 32 -4.31 16.09 9.04
C THR A 32 -3.78 17.12 8.06
N ASP A 33 -2.47 17.31 8.00
CA ASP A 33 -1.79 18.27 7.14
C ASP A 33 -1.37 17.66 5.82
N ILE A 34 -1.11 16.36 5.82
CA ILE A 34 -0.71 15.62 4.63
C ILE A 34 -1.34 14.25 4.56
N ILE A 35 -1.74 13.85 3.34
CA ILE A 35 -2.14 12.48 3.03
C ILE A 35 -1.10 11.83 2.11
N PHE A 36 -0.52 10.72 2.56
CA PHE A 36 0.22 9.80 1.72
C PHE A 36 -0.72 8.76 1.16
N ILE A 37 -0.66 8.59 -0.16
CA ILE A 37 -1.60 7.77 -0.90
C ILE A 37 -0.82 6.70 -1.64
N ASP A 38 -1.21 5.45 -1.45
CA ASP A 38 -0.83 4.35 -2.33
C ASP A 38 -1.50 4.55 -3.69
N PHE A 39 -0.71 5.03 -4.65
CA PHE A 39 -1.20 5.34 -5.97
C PHE A 39 -1.68 4.10 -6.71
N CYS A 40 -1.05 2.94 -6.52
CA CYS A 40 -1.42 1.70 -7.19
C CYS A 40 -2.83 1.26 -6.77
N CYS A 41 -3.12 1.29 -5.46
CA CYS A 41 -4.46 0.97 -4.95
C CYS A 41 -5.54 1.89 -5.55
N ILE A 42 -5.32 3.20 -5.59
CA ILE A 42 -6.28 4.16 -6.18
C ILE A 42 -6.37 4.00 -7.69
N PHE A 43 -5.23 3.77 -8.35
CA PHE A 43 -5.12 3.64 -9.79
C PHE A 43 -6.08 2.57 -10.29
N PHE A 44 -6.00 1.36 -9.72
CA PHE A 44 -6.84 0.25 -10.12
C PHE A 44 -8.33 0.46 -9.80
N LEU A 45 -8.66 0.98 -8.62
CA LEU A 45 -10.05 1.26 -8.22
C LEU A 45 -10.73 2.25 -9.17
N LEU A 46 -10.02 3.30 -9.57
CA LEU A 46 -10.58 4.32 -10.46
C LEU A 46 -10.55 3.87 -11.92
N LEU A 47 -9.61 3.02 -12.31
CA LEU A 47 -9.50 2.49 -13.67
C LEU A 47 -10.61 1.48 -13.98
N GLN A 48 -11.18 0.82 -12.97
CA GLN A 48 -12.36 -0.04 -13.15
C GLN A 48 -13.61 0.74 -13.60
N ASN A 49 -13.69 2.04 -13.27
CA ASN A 49 -14.90 2.87 -13.40
C ASN A 49 -14.65 4.16 -14.23
N GLY A 50 -13.60 4.16 -15.07
CA GLY A 50 -13.09 5.32 -15.80
C GLY A 50 -13.50 5.39 -17.28
N PRO A 51 -13.64 6.59 -17.89
CA PRO A 51 -13.55 6.70 -19.33
C PRO A 51 -12.14 6.31 -19.80
N GLY A 52 -12.02 5.59 -20.91
CA GLY A 52 -10.74 5.09 -21.44
C GLY A 52 -10.30 3.73 -20.91
N THR A 53 -11.06 3.12 -19.98
CA THR A 53 -10.80 1.76 -19.50
C THR A 53 -10.81 0.74 -20.63
N ASP A 54 -11.72 0.88 -21.60
CA ASP A 54 -11.78 -0.04 -22.74
C ASP A 54 -10.61 0.15 -23.72
N ILE A 55 -10.12 1.39 -23.88
CA ILE A 55 -8.91 1.68 -24.67
C ILE A 55 -7.68 1.07 -23.99
N ILE A 56 -7.54 1.26 -22.68
CA ILE A 56 -6.45 0.68 -21.90
C ILE A 56 -6.53 -0.86 -21.93
N ARG A 57 -7.72 -1.44 -21.77
CA ARG A 57 -7.95 -2.89 -21.92
C ARG A 57 -7.60 -3.39 -23.32
N GLN A 58 -7.98 -2.66 -24.37
CA GLN A 58 -7.71 -3.05 -25.75
C GLN A 58 -6.21 -2.97 -26.07
N SER A 59 -5.53 -1.90 -25.67
CA SER A 59 -4.06 -1.81 -25.81
C SER A 59 -3.33 -2.92 -25.06
N LEU A 60 -3.81 -3.30 -23.86
CA LEU A 60 -3.27 -4.43 -23.09
C LEU A 60 -3.48 -5.78 -23.80
N LYS A 61 -4.62 -5.99 -24.45
CA LYS A 61 -4.91 -7.19 -25.25
C LYS A 61 -4.04 -7.28 -26.49
N ASP A 62 -3.86 -6.15 -27.16
CA ASP A 62 -3.15 -6.06 -28.43
C ASP A 62 -1.63 -5.97 -28.24
N ASN A 63 -1.15 -5.95 -26.98
CA ASN A 63 0.26 -5.79 -26.60
C ASN A 63 0.93 -4.58 -27.31
N ARG A 64 0.15 -3.53 -27.59
CA ARG A 64 0.60 -2.34 -28.34
C ARG A 64 1.71 -1.61 -27.58
N GLU A 65 2.66 -1.07 -28.34
CA GLU A 65 3.75 -0.25 -27.80
C GLU A 65 3.25 1.10 -27.24
N TYR A 66 4.06 1.67 -26.34
CA TYR A 66 3.73 2.79 -25.44
C TYR A 66 3.41 4.12 -26.14
N ASP A 67 3.99 4.34 -27.31
CA ASP A 67 3.83 5.54 -28.13
C ASP A 67 2.47 5.62 -28.83
N HIS A 68 1.62 4.58 -28.69
CA HIS A 68 0.28 4.60 -29.25
C HIS A 68 -0.53 5.79 -28.69
N PRO A 69 -0.89 6.78 -29.52
CA PRO A 69 -1.45 8.06 -29.07
C PRO A 69 -2.73 7.92 -28.22
N ASP A 70 -3.54 6.90 -28.52
CA ASP A 70 -4.79 6.64 -27.80
C ASP A 70 -4.57 6.13 -26.37
N LEU A 71 -3.52 5.34 -26.13
CA LEU A 71 -3.18 4.83 -24.80
C LEU A 71 -2.68 5.98 -23.92
N ALA A 72 -1.76 6.80 -24.44
CA ALA A 72 -1.27 7.99 -23.75
C ALA A 72 -2.42 8.97 -23.42
N ARG A 73 -3.37 9.17 -24.35
CA ARG A 73 -4.57 10.00 -24.13
C ARG A 73 -5.46 9.43 -23.02
N ALA A 74 -5.71 8.12 -23.01
CA ALA A 74 -6.52 7.47 -21.98
C ALA A 74 -5.89 7.58 -20.58
N ILE A 75 -4.57 7.38 -20.46
CA ILE A 75 -3.84 7.54 -19.19
C ILE A 75 -3.90 9.01 -18.72
N ASN A 76 -3.76 9.99 -19.62
CA ASN A 76 -3.84 11.40 -19.25
C ASN A 76 -5.23 11.81 -18.75
N GLN A 77 -6.29 11.32 -19.38
CA GLN A 77 -7.67 11.52 -18.92
C GLN A 77 -7.88 10.89 -17.54
N PHE A 78 -7.33 9.69 -17.33
CA PHE A 78 -7.36 9.00 -16.05
C PHE A 78 -6.70 9.84 -14.94
N ILE A 79 -5.46 10.27 -15.14
CA ILE A 79 -4.70 11.06 -14.15
C ILE A 79 -5.38 12.40 -13.88
N SER A 80 -5.95 13.03 -14.90
CA SER A 80 -6.72 14.26 -14.74
C SER A 80 -7.95 14.05 -13.85
N ARG A 81 -8.62 12.88 -13.93
CA ARG A 81 -9.73 12.52 -13.04
C ARG A 81 -9.24 12.28 -11.61
N VAL A 82 -8.10 11.60 -11.41
CA VAL A 82 -7.46 11.45 -10.09
C VAL A 82 -7.19 12.81 -9.46
N LEU A 83 -6.54 13.72 -10.20
CA LEU A 83 -6.22 15.07 -9.73
C LEU A 83 -7.48 15.89 -9.42
N LYS A 84 -8.54 15.79 -10.22
CA LYS A 84 -9.85 16.42 -9.93
C LYS A 84 -10.45 15.88 -8.63
N ARG A 85 -10.37 14.57 -8.39
CA ARG A 85 -10.87 13.94 -7.15
C ARG A 85 -10.04 14.35 -5.93
N ILE A 86 -8.71 14.47 -6.07
CA ILE A 86 -7.83 15.03 -5.04
C ILE A 86 -8.19 16.48 -4.74
N LYS A 87 -8.40 17.31 -5.77
CA LYS A 87 -8.84 18.70 -5.60
C LYS A 87 -10.19 18.77 -4.87
N ARG A 88 -11.12 17.86 -5.16
CA ARG A 88 -12.40 17.77 -4.46
C ARG A 88 -12.23 17.34 -3.00
N MET A 89 -11.35 16.39 -2.71
CA MET A 89 -11.00 15.97 -1.34
C MET A 89 -10.44 17.14 -0.51
N ARG A 90 -9.69 18.04 -1.13
CA ARG A 90 -9.21 19.28 -0.49
C ARG A 90 -10.30 20.32 -0.22
N GLY A 91 -11.53 20.14 -0.72
CA GLY A 91 -12.62 21.13 -0.82
C GLY A 91 -13.19 21.72 0.49
N GLY A 92 -12.37 21.87 1.52
CA GLY A 92 -12.64 22.52 2.80
C GLY A 92 -11.38 22.76 3.65
N LYS A 93 -10.25 22.12 3.32
CA LYS A 93 -8.92 22.35 3.93
C LYS A 93 -7.95 22.75 2.81
N ASN A 94 -7.89 24.06 2.53
CA ASN A 94 -7.14 24.60 1.39
C ASN A 94 -5.63 24.36 1.48
N ASP A 95 -5.10 24.08 2.66
CA ASP A 95 -3.70 23.85 2.98
C ASP A 95 -3.30 22.35 3.08
N LEU A 96 -4.19 21.42 2.69
CA LEU A 96 -3.92 19.98 2.73
C LEU A 96 -2.96 19.54 1.61
N ASP A 97 -1.78 19.07 2.00
CA ASP A 97 -0.81 18.46 1.12
C ASP A 97 -1.18 17.00 0.79
N VAL A 98 -0.88 16.56 -0.43
CA VAL A 98 -1.16 15.17 -0.86
C VAL A 98 0.05 14.62 -1.58
N CYS A 99 0.58 13.49 -1.10
CA CYS A 99 1.68 12.78 -1.72
C CYS A 99 1.19 11.47 -2.32
N LEU A 100 1.24 11.37 -3.65
CA LEU A 100 0.97 10.15 -4.40
C LEU A 100 2.26 9.34 -4.49
N VAL A 101 2.32 8.21 -3.79
CA VAL A 101 3.48 7.32 -3.79
C VAL A 101 3.25 6.19 -4.77
N ILE A 102 4.22 6.01 -5.66
CA ILE A 102 4.19 5.06 -6.76
C ILE A 102 5.20 3.95 -6.48
N ASP A 103 4.81 2.69 -6.70
CA ASP A 103 5.72 1.56 -6.63
C ASP A 103 6.96 1.77 -7.52
N GLY A 104 8.10 1.34 -6.99
CA GLY A 104 9.36 1.15 -7.68
C GLY A 104 9.41 -0.18 -8.45
N PRO A 105 10.60 -0.76 -8.68
CA PRO A 105 10.76 -2.14 -9.10
C PRO A 105 10.24 -3.13 -8.07
N SER A 106 9.77 -4.29 -8.52
CA SER A 106 9.39 -5.40 -7.62
C SER A 106 10.60 -5.99 -6.91
N ILE A 107 10.43 -6.30 -5.61
CA ILE A 107 11.44 -7.00 -4.82
C ILE A 107 11.53 -8.47 -5.30
N PRO A 108 12.73 -9.06 -5.42
CA PRO A 108 12.90 -10.46 -5.83
C PRO A 108 12.08 -11.46 -5.01
N ALA A 109 11.91 -11.21 -3.70
CA ALA A 109 11.09 -12.03 -2.82
C ALA A 109 9.62 -12.18 -3.27
N LYS A 110 9.05 -11.18 -3.97
CA LYS A 110 7.68 -11.23 -4.52
C LYS A 110 7.58 -11.93 -5.88
N LYS A 111 8.68 -12.41 -6.47
CA LYS A 111 8.71 -12.95 -7.85
C LYS A 111 7.64 -14.02 -8.08
N LYS A 112 7.51 -15.00 -7.18
CA LYS A 112 6.50 -16.07 -7.29
C LYS A 112 5.08 -15.53 -7.27
N THR A 113 4.76 -14.61 -6.35
CA THR A 113 3.42 -14.00 -6.28
C THR A 113 3.14 -13.13 -7.50
N CYS A 114 4.15 -12.44 -8.04
CA CYS A 114 4.04 -11.72 -9.32
C CYS A 114 3.76 -12.67 -10.49
N GLU A 115 4.42 -13.83 -10.56
CA GLU A 115 4.19 -14.87 -11.57
C GLU A 115 2.79 -15.50 -11.43
N GLU A 116 2.36 -15.84 -10.21
CA GLU A 116 1.02 -16.35 -9.93
C GLU A 116 -0.06 -15.32 -10.30
N ARG A 117 0.18 -14.03 -10.04
CA ARG A 117 -0.68 -12.94 -10.53
C ARG A 117 -0.72 -12.96 -12.05
N LYS A 118 0.42 -12.87 -12.75
CA LYS A 118 0.51 -12.91 -14.22
C LYS A 118 -0.20 -14.13 -14.83
N SER A 119 -0.06 -15.29 -14.20
CA SER A 119 -0.73 -16.55 -14.60
C SER A 119 -2.25 -16.45 -14.46
N ARG A 120 -2.76 -15.94 -13.33
CA ARG A 120 -4.20 -15.66 -13.15
C ARG A 120 -4.72 -14.68 -14.20
N GLN A 121 -3.96 -13.62 -14.53
CA GLN A 121 -4.34 -12.69 -15.60
C GLN A 121 -4.45 -13.42 -16.94
N SER A 122 -3.46 -14.24 -17.27
CA SER A 122 -3.38 -15.00 -18.53
C SER A 122 -4.52 -16.01 -18.67
N ASN A 123 -4.89 -16.69 -17.59
CA ASN A 123 -5.99 -17.65 -17.57
C ASN A 123 -7.37 -16.96 -17.66
N SER A 124 -7.52 -15.80 -17.02
CA SER A 124 -8.74 -14.98 -17.15
C SER A 124 -8.92 -14.42 -18.56
N LEU A 125 -7.82 -14.07 -19.25
CA LEU A 125 -7.85 -13.67 -20.67
C LEU A 125 -8.31 -14.81 -21.58
N LYS A 126 -7.86 -16.06 -21.33
CA LYS A 126 -8.24 -17.24 -22.11
C LYS A 126 -9.69 -17.66 -21.88
N ASN A 127 -10.21 -17.57 -20.65
CA ASN A 127 -11.57 -18.03 -20.32
C ASN A 127 -12.71 -17.10 -20.75
N ASN A 128 -12.41 -15.87 -21.19
CA ASN A 128 -13.40 -14.94 -21.76
C ASN A 128 -13.63 -15.11 -23.27
N PHE A 129 -13.10 -16.18 -23.88
CA PHE A 129 -13.28 -16.51 -25.31
C PHE A 129 -14.60 -17.23 -25.63
N SER A 130 -15.55 -17.32 -24.69
CA SER A 130 -16.90 -17.83 -24.93
C SER A 130 -17.87 -16.68 -25.23
N TRP A 131 -18.37 -16.62 -26.46
CA TRP A 131 -19.15 -15.50 -27.02
C TRP A 131 -20.56 -15.38 -26.41
N LYS A 132 -20.93 -16.26 -25.46
CA LYS A 132 -22.26 -16.32 -24.84
C LYS A 132 -22.42 -15.53 -23.52
N ILE A 133 -21.37 -14.86 -23.01
CA ILE A 133 -21.37 -14.25 -21.67
C ILE A 133 -21.60 -12.72 -21.70
N LYS A 134 -22.22 -12.14 -22.75
CA LYS A 134 -22.49 -10.69 -22.81
C LYS A 134 -23.39 -10.15 -21.69
N LYS A 135 -24.26 -10.99 -21.10
CA LYS A 135 -25.17 -10.58 -20.01
C LYS A 135 -24.56 -10.66 -18.61
N ALA A 136 -23.65 -11.62 -18.36
CA ALA A 136 -22.91 -11.67 -17.09
C ALA A 136 -21.73 -10.68 -17.06
N ILE A 137 -21.28 -10.20 -18.23
CA ILE A 137 -20.24 -9.17 -18.39
C ILE A 137 -20.63 -7.82 -17.75
N GLN A 138 -21.92 -7.52 -17.59
CA GLN A 138 -22.39 -6.31 -16.92
C GLN A 138 -22.35 -6.44 -15.38
N GLN A 139 -22.55 -7.65 -14.86
CA GLN A 139 -22.62 -7.93 -13.41
C GLN A 139 -21.26 -8.33 -12.82
N ASN A 140 -20.32 -8.81 -13.63
CA ASN A 140 -18.95 -9.18 -13.23
C ASN A 140 -17.93 -8.06 -13.52
N LEU A 141 -18.24 -6.80 -13.20
CA LEU A 141 -17.25 -5.71 -13.24
C LEU A 141 -16.33 -5.72 -11.99
N GLU A 142 -16.79 -6.30 -10.88
CA GLU A 142 -16.04 -6.41 -9.61
C GLU A 142 -14.93 -7.48 -9.66
N SER A 143 -15.07 -8.52 -10.49
CA SER A 143 -14.06 -9.57 -10.67
C SER A 143 -12.93 -9.18 -11.65
N ARG A 144 -12.92 -7.94 -12.16
CA ARG A 144 -11.97 -7.48 -13.20
C ARG A 144 -10.74 -6.74 -12.70
N ALA A 145 -10.45 -6.79 -11.40
CA ALA A 145 -9.20 -6.29 -10.84
C ALA A 145 -7.96 -7.02 -11.41
N ASP A 146 -8.14 -8.24 -11.92
CA ASP A 146 -7.05 -9.09 -12.42
C ASP A 146 -6.53 -8.71 -13.81
N PHE A 147 -7.14 -7.75 -14.52
CA PHE A 147 -6.88 -7.52 -15.95
C PHE A 147 -5.78 -6.52 -16.30
N ILE A 148 -5.23 -5.80 -15.32
CA ILE A 148 -4.36 -4.65 -15.61
C ILE A 148 -3.01 -4.89 -14.94
N PRO A 149 -2.01 -5.44 -15.65
CA PRO A 149 -0.65 -5.40 -15.13
C PRO A 149 -0.23 -3.94 -15.03
N TYR A 150 0.00 -3.45 -13.80
CA TYR A 150 0.76 -2.23 -13.54
C TYR A 150 2.16 -2.46 -14.12
N ARG A 151 2.38 -2.14 -15.41
CA ARG A 151 3.75 -2.15 -15.93
C ARG A 151 4.35 -0.75 -15.81
N GLU A 152 5.67 -0.72 -15.80
CA GLU A 152 6.54 0.45 -15.66
C GLU A 152 6.18 1.62 -16.60
N TYR A 153 5.40 1.38 -17.67
CA TYR A 153 4.92 2.37 -18.64
C TYR A 153 3.98 3.45 -18.10
N LEU A 154 3.31 3.25 -16.94
CA LEU A 154 2.46 4.29 -16.34
C LEU A 154 3.28 5.42 -15.70
N LYS A 155 4.53 5.12 -15.31
CA LYS A 155 5.40 6.03 -14.56
C LYS A 155 5.77 7.27 -15.40
N PRO A 156 6.27 7.15 -16.65
CA PRO A 156 6.67 8.33 -17.44
C PRO A 156 5.50 9.23 -17.84
N THR A 157 4.33 8.66 -18.17
CA THR A 157 3.12 9.43 -18.54
C THR A 157 2.55 10.15 -17.32
N ALA A 158 2.54 9.49 -16.16
CA ALA A 158 2.14 10.14 -14.91
C ALA A 158 3.05 11.30 -14.55
N ILE A 159 4.38 11.10 -14.62
CA ILE A 159 5.36 12.17 -14.42
C ILE A 159 5.12 13.33 -15.39
N THR A 160 4.94 13.02 -16.68
CA THR A 160 4.77 14.04 -17.74
C THR A 160 3.50 14.88 -17.51
N THR A 161 2.39 14.25 -17.19
CA THR A 161 1.09 14.94 -16.98
C THR A 161 1.10 15.77 -15.72
N VAL A 162 1.75 15.30 -14.67
CA VAL A 162 1.97 16.04 -13.43
C VAL A 162 2.85 17.26 -13.68
N THR A 163 3.94 17.08 -14.42
CA THR A 163 4.89 18.15 -14.75
C THR A 163 4.25 19.23 -15.61
N LYS A 164 3.42 18.85 -16.59
CA LYS A 164 2.64 19.79 -17.42
C LYS A 164 1.61 20.56 -16.60
N ASN A 165 0.90 19.89 -15.70
CA ASN A 165 -0.07 20.55 -14.81
C ASN A 165 0.60 21.47 -13.77
N LYS A 166 1.83 21.17 -13.31
CA LYS A 166 2.64 22.07 -12.46
C LYS A 166 2.98 23.39 -13.15
N LYS A 167 3.34 23.36 -14.44
CA LYS A 167 3.57 24.58 -15.23
C LYS A 167 2.31 25.44 -15.35
N GLN A 168 1.14 24.82 -15.37
CA GLN A 168 -0.15 25.53 -15.35
C GLN A 168 -0.52 26.06 -13.95
N GLN A 169 -0.19 25.34 -12.88
CA GLN A 169 -0.39 25.80 -11.49
C GLN A 169 0.48 27.03 -11.18
N LYS A 170 1.77 27.03 -11.57
CA LYS A 170 2.65 28.20 -11.45
C LYS A 170 2.12 29.45 -12.14
N ARG A 171 1.37 29.32 -13.26
CA ARG A 171 0.77 30.47 -13.96
C ARG A 171 -0.52 30.99 -13.31
N GLN A 172 -1.13 30.25 -12.37
CA GLN A 172 -2.31 30.68 -11.63
C GLN A 172 -2.00 31.19 -10.20
N ASP A 173 -0.77 31.00 -9.72
CA ASP A 173 -0.39 31.24 -8.32
C ASP A 173 0.14 32.65 -8.02
N ASP A 174 0.32 33.51 -9.03
CA ASP A 174 0.77 34.91 -8.85
C ASP A 174 -0.35 35.87 -8.38
N SER A 175 -1.49 35.39 -7.85
CA SER A 175 -2.66 36.26 -7.64
C SER A 175 -3.40 36.17 -6.30
N ASN A 176 -3.04 35.33 -5.31
CA ASN A 176 -3.73 35.35 -4.00
C ASN A 176 -2.94 34.69 -2.84
N ASP A 177 -2.75 35.42 -1.74
CA ASP A 177 -2.02 35.11 -0.48
C ASP A 177 -2.54 33.95 0.39
N LYS A 178 -3.36 33.02 -0.13
CA LYS A 178 -3.82 31.86 0.64
C LYS A 178 -2.95 30.64 0.33
N LYS A 179 -2.23 30.12 1.33
CA LYS A 179 -1.47 28.85 1.24
C LYS A 179 -2.35 27.75 0.66
N LYS A 180 -2.07 27.33 -0.58
CA LYS A 180 -2.73 26.19 -1.24
C LYS A 180 -1.91 24.93 -1.00
N GLY A 181 -2.59 23.85 -0.63
CA GLY A 181 -2.01 22.52 -0.47
C GLY A 181 -1.49 21.98 -1.80
N ILE A 182 -0.33 21.37 -1.75
CA ILE A 182 0.45 20.95 -2.91
C ILE A 182 0.24 19.45 -3.16
N THR A 183 0.12 19.07 -4.43
CA THR A 183 0.14 17.65 -4.83
C THR A 183 1.55 17.26 -5.23
N TYR A 184 2.07 16.27 -4.53
CA TYR A 184 3.38 15.68 -4.72
C TYR A 184 3.28 14.28 -5.33
N PHE A 185 4.35 13.89 -6.03
CA PHE A 185 4.50 12.56 -6.58
C PHE A 185 5.86 12.03 -6.14
N HIS A 186 5.86 10.84 -5.56
CA HIS A 186 7.06 10.18 -5.06
C HIS A 186 7.16 8.77 -5.65
N PHE A 187 8.37 8.37 -6.01
CA PHE A 187 8.66 7.01 -6.45
C PHE A 187 9.35 6.27 -5.32
N ALA A 188 8.71 5.20 -4.85
CA ALA A 188 9.32 4.31 -3.88
C ALA A 188 10.56 3.65 -4.47
N ALA A 189 11.53 3.32 -3.61
CA ALA A 189 12.69 2.54 -4.03
C ALA A 189 12.27 1.14 -4.53
N TYR A 190 11.26 0.55 -3.89
CA TYR A 190 10.66 -0.73 -4.28
C TYR A 190 9.14 -0.70 -4.11
N GLU A 191 8.64 -0.80 -2.88
CA GLU A 191 7.19 -0.87 -2.63
C GLU A 191 6.67 0.41 -1.99
N ALA A 192 5.58 0.94 -2.53
CA ALA A 192 4.92 2.12 -2.02
C ALA A 192 4.45 1.91 -0.58
N ASP A 193 4.01 0.72 -0.21
CA ASP A 193 3.47 0.39 1.11
C ASP A 193 4.43 0.77 2.25
N ALA A 194 5.68 0.28 2.16
CA ALA A 194 6.71 0.57 3.15
C ALA A 194 7.16 2.04 3.10
N GLU A 195 7.34 2.58 1.90
CA GLU A 195 7.77 3.95 1.67
C GLU A 195 6.77 4.96 2.25
N ILE A 196 5.47 4.72 2.09
CA ILE A 196 4.39 5.55 2.65
C ILE A 196 4.46 5.56 4.19
N VAL A 197 4.62 4.39 4.81
CA VAL A 197 4.72 4.29 6.27
C VAL A 197 5.96 5.04 6.76
N TYR A 198 7.09 4.88 6.08
CA TYR A 198 8.32 5.60 6.39
C TYR A 198 8.14 7.11 6.28
N LEU A 199 7.68 7.63 5.14
CA LEU A 199 7.50 9.06 4.91
C LEU A 199 6.54 9.68 5.93
N CYS A 200 5.44 9.00 6.24
CA CYS A 200 4.49 9.44 7.26
C CYS A 200 5.09 9.47 8.67
N ASN A 201 6.07 8.61 8.95
CA ASN A 201 6.78 8.57 10.23
C ASN A 201 7.89 9.64 10.34
N GLN A 202 8.38 10.16 9.20
CA GLN A 202 9.43 11.19 9.14
C GLN A 202 8.89 12.62 9.17
N LEU A 203 7.57 12.81 9.31
CA LEU A 203 7.00 14.15 9.43
C LEU A 203 7.54 14.88 10.66
N THR A 204 7.61 16.21 10.56
CA THR A 204 8.02 17.04 11.70
C THR A 204 7.02 16.92 12.84
N LYS A 205 7.45 17.24 14.07
CA LYS A 205 6.59 17.09 15.28
C LYS A 205 5.27 17.85 15.22
N ASN A 206 5.17 18.86 14.36
CA ASN A 206 4.00 19.74 14.26
C ASN A 206 3.08 19.38 13.08
N GLU A 207 3.36 18.27 12.39
CA GLU A 207 2.59 17.86 11.21
C GLU A 207 1.94 16.51 11.43
N HIS A 208 0.67 16.43 11.03
CA HIS A 208 -0.12 15.22 11.18
C HIS A 208 -0.36 14.55 9.82
N GLY A 209 0.19 13.35 9.68
CA GLY A 209 0.04 12.53 8.47
C GLY A 209 -1.18 11.62 8.53
N ALA A 210 -1.78 11.39 7.37
CA ALA A 210 -2.69 10.28 7.10
C ALA A 210 -2.14 9.40 5.98
N ILE A 211 -2.51 8.13 6.02
CA ILE A 211 -2.17 7.13 5.02
C ILE A 211 -3.46 6.60 4.41
N MET A 212 -3.56 6.63 3.09
CA MET A 212 -4.68 6.10 2.33
C MET A 212 -4.22 4.93 1.48
N SER A 213 -4.59 3.73 1.92
CA SER A 213 -4.41 2.47 1.18
C SER A 213 -5.39 1.43 1.71
N ASN A 214 -5.84 0.54 0.82
CA ASN A 214 -6.62 -0.65 1.19
C ASN A 214 -5.72 -1.88 1.36
N ASP A 215 -4.39 -1.73 1.30
CA ASP A 215 -3.45 -2.81 1.53
C ASP A 215 -3.19 -3.00 3.04
N GLY A 216 -3.32 -4.24 3.50
CA GLY A 216 -3.13 -4.63 4.89
C GLY A 216 -1.68 -4.59 5.35
N ASP A 217 -0.73 -4.64 4.42
CA ASP A 217 0.71 -4.73 4.71
C ASP A 217 1.23 -3.46 5.40
N LEU A 218 0.60 -2.30 5.17
CA LEU A 218 0.93 -1.02 5.82
C LEU A 218 0.72 -1.02 7.35
N PHE A 219 0.05 -2.03 7.91
CA PHE A 219 -0.03 -2.22 9.35
C PHE A 219 1.16 -3.00 9.91
N ALA A 220 1.86 -3.79 9.10
CA ALA A 220 3.01 -4.58 9.51
C ALA A 220 4.30 -3.75 9.56
N TYR A 221 4.49 -2.83 8.60
CA TYR A 221 5.68 -1.98 8.56
C TYR A 221 5.82 -1.06 9.79
N PRO A 222 7.04 -0.88 10.32
CA PRO A 222 7.29 -0.11 11.54
C PRO A 222 7.03 1.39 11.35
N GLY A 223 6.54 2.04 12.41
CA GLY A 223 6.29 3.48 12.41
C GLY A 223 4.86 3.89 12.03
N ALA A 224 4.66 5.21 11.91
CA ALA A 224 3.38 5.87 11.64
C ALA A 224 2.24 5.35 12.53
N PHE A 225 2.56 5.09 13.80
CA PHE A 225 1.75 4.30 14.73
C PHE A 225 0.37 4.92 15.03
N ASN A 226 0.33 6.24 15.12
CA ASN A 226 -0.90 7.01 15.40
C ASN A 226 -1.43 7.75 14.18
N ALA A 227 -0.79 7.61 13.02
CA ALA A 227 -1.26 8.26 11.81
C ALA A 227 -2.63 7.68 11.41
N LEU A 228 -3.52 8.57 10.96
CA LEU A 228 -4.84 8.19 10.47
C LEU A 228 -4.69 7.22 9.29
N ARG A 229 -5.36 6.08 9.34
CA ARG A 229 -5.45 5.12 8.23
C ARG A 229 -6.81 5.26 7.56
N ILE A 230 -6.84 5.58 6.29
CA ILE A 230 -8.04 5.62 5.44
C ILE A 230 -8.03 4.36 4.57
N ILE A 231 -8.81 3.36 4.98
CA ILE A 231 -8.78 2.01 4.40
C ILE A 231 -9.66 1.91 3.16
N GLN A 232 -10.85 2.50 3.22
CA GLN A 232 -11.81 2.50 2.11
C GLN A 232 -12.38 3.89 1.93
N ILE A 233 -12.65 4.23 0.69
CA ILE A 233 -13.14 5.54 0.29
C ILE A 233 -14.14 5.39 -0.86
N ASP A 234 -15.32 5.98 -0.71
CA ASP A 234 -16.25 6.14 -1.81
C ASP A 234 -16.02 7.50 -2.47
N TRP A 235 -15.24 7.48 -3.55
CA TRP A 235 -14.92 8.67 -4.31
C TRP A 235 -16.14 9.32 -4.96
N ASN A 236 -17.22 8.58 -5.23
CA ASN A 236 -18.32 9.04 -6.07
C ASN A 236 -19.36 9.86 -5.30
N SER A 237 -19.62 9.51 -4.05
CA SER A 237 -20.53 10.28 -3.18
C SER A 237 -20.05 11.71 -2.96
N SER A 238 -20.96 12.69 -2.89
CA SER A 238 -20.64 14.10 -2.65
C SER A 238 -19.91 14.33 -1.33
N SER A 239 -20.26 13.58 -0.28
CA SER A 239 -19.67 13.72 1.05
C SER A 239 -18.33 12.97 1.22
N ILE A 240 -17.98 12.07 0.29
CA ILE A 240 -16.83 11.14 0.36
C ILE A 240 -16.83 10.35 1.69
N PRO A 241 -17.71 9.35 1.83
CA PRO A 241 -17.67 8.41 2.95
C PRO A 241 -16.35 7.64 2.98
N VAL A 242 -15.84 7.38 4.18
CA VAL A 242 -14.57 6.69 4.40
C VAL A 242 -14.65 5.68 5.53
N THR A 243 -13.79 4.66 5.49
CA THR A 243 -13.55 3.75 6.61
C THR A 243 -12.16 4.00 7.15
N ILE A 244 -12.05 4.25 8.46
CA ILE A 244 -10.81 4.69 9.10
C ILE A 244 -10.42 3.86 10.32
N THR A 245 -9.15 3.95 10.71
CA THR A 245 -8.60 3.43 11.97
C THR A 245 -7.21 4.04 12.22
N THR A 246 -6.48 3.54 13.22
CA THR A 246 -5.03 3.75 13.38
C THR A 246 -4.32 2.42 13.62
N LYS A 247 -3.00 2.36 13.40
CA LYS A 247 -2.19 1.18 13.75
C LYS A 247 -2.25 0.90 15.26
N SER A 248 -2.20 1.96 16.09
CA SER A 248 -2.33 1.87 17.54
C SER A 248 -3.66 1.25 17.99
N GLU A 249 -4.77 1.60 17.34
CA GLU A 249 -6.07 1.04 17.70
C GLU A 249 -6.20 -0.44 17.31
N LEU A 250 -5.68 -0.81 16.14
CA LEU A 250 -5.58 -2.21 15.72
C LEU A 250 -4.74 -3.01 16.72
N PHE A 251 -3.57 -2.51 17.12
CA PHE A 251 -2.68 -3.20 18.06
C PHE A 251 -3.35 -3.39 19.42
N ARG A 252 -4.02 -2.34 19.93
CA ARG A 252 -4.79 -2.41 21.17
C ARG A 252 -5.85 -3.51 21.10
N LYS A 253 -6.61 -3.60 20.01
CA LYS A 253 -7.64 -4.64 19.82
C LYS A 253 -7.04 -6.03 19.58
N LEU A 254 -5.85 -6.10 19.00
CA LEU A 254 -5.07 -7.34 18.88
C LEU A 254 -4.45 -7.78 20.22
N GLY A 255 -4.47 -6.95 21.27
CA GLY A 255 -3.81 -7.27 22.54
C GLY A 255 -2.29 -7.12 22.48
N PHE A 256 -1.78 -6.38 21.50
CA PHE A 256 -0.35 -6.10 21.36
C PHE A 256 0.01 -4.85 22.17
N PRO A 257 1.23 -4.77 22.73
CA PRO A 257 1.67 -3.58 23.46
C PRO A 257 1.61 -2.31 22.60
N THR A 258 1.05 -1.24 23.16
CA THR A 258 0.89 0.07 22.50
C THR A 258 1.64 1.20 23.19
N SER A 259 2.14 0.97 24.41
CA SER A 259 2.89 1.96 25.17
C SER A 259 4.20 2.31 24.45
N LYS A 260 4.69 3.54 24.61
CA LYS A 260 5.93 3.98 23.94
C LYS A 260 7.13 3.10 24.28
N LYS A 261 7.22 2.59 25.53
CA LYS A 261 8.30 1.73 26.01
C LYS A 261 8.30 0.33 25.37
N LEU A 262 7.12 -0.19 25.03
CA LEU A 262 6.92 -1.55 24.51
C LEU A 262 6.46 -1.57 23.04
N ARG A 263 6.48 -0.42 22.36
CA ARG A 263 5.99 -0.31 20.98
C ARG A 263 6.73 -1.24 20.04
N LEU A 264 8.05 -1.33 20.18
CA LEU A 264 8.88 -2.21 19.36
C LEU A 264 8.41 -3.66 19.48
N LEU A 265 8.14 -4.14 20.70
CA LEU A 265 7.59 -5.47 20.92
C LEU A 265 6.23 -5.65 20.23
N GLY A 266 5.34 -4.65 20.30
CA GLY A 266 4.06 -4.68 19.57
C GLY A 266 4.25 -4.76 18.05
N GLU A 267 5.23 -4.03 17.51
CA GLU A 267 5.55 -4.04 16.07
C GLU A 267 6.18 -5.37 15.64
N THR A 268 7.05 -5.95 16.47
CA THR A 268 7.57 -7.31 16.29
C THR A 268 6.45 -8.35 16.26
N LYS A 269 5.50 -8.27 17.21
CA LYS A 269 4.33 -9.17 17.23
C LYS A 269 3.50 -9.06 15.96
N MET A 270 3.31 -7.85 15.45
CA MET A 270 2.59 -7.63 14.18
C MET A 270 3.37 -8.12 12.96
N ALA A 271 4.68 -7.91 12.90
CA ALA A 271 5.52 -8.39 11.81
C ALA A 271 5.54 -9.92 11.74
N VAL A 272 5.59 -10.60 12.90
CA VAL A 272 5.48 -12.06 12.99
C VAL A 272 4.08 -12.55 12.60
N LEU A 273 3.02 -11.88 13.04
CA LEU A 273 1.65 -12.19 12.56
C LEU A 273 1.58 -12.06 11.03
N ALA A 274 2.10 -10.97 10.50
CA ALA A 274 2.08 -10.66 9.08
C ALA A 274 2.86 -11.67 8.24
N SER A 275 4.03 -12.12 8.71
CA SER A 275 4.81 -13.14 8.01
C SER A 275 4.06 -14.46 7.95
N LEU A 276 3.40 -14.87 9.04
CA LEU A 276 2.74 -16.17 9.18
C LEU A 276 1.35 -16.27 8.53
N CYS A 277 0.60 -15.17 8.43
CA CYS A 277 -0.82 -15.21 8.04
C CYS A 277 -1.07 -15.28 6.53
N GLY A 278 -0.03 -15.38 5.71
CA GLY A 278 -0.13 -15.34 4.27
C GLY A 278 -0.08 -13.90 3.74
N ASN A 279 0.93 -13.61 2.92
CA ASN A 279 1.22 -12.30 2.35
C ASN A 279 1.91 -12.46 0.99
N ASP A 280 2.41 -11.37 0.40
CA ASP A 280 3.03 -11.40 -0.93
C ASP A 280 4.44 -12.01 -0.97
N TYR A 281 5.11 -12.18 0.17
CA TYR A 281 6.43 -12.80 0.31
C TYR A 281 6.31 -14.28 0.72
N ALA A 282 5.33 -14.59 1.57
CA ALA A 282 4.95 -15.92 2.02
C ALA A 282 3.46 -16.16 1.75
N PRO A 283 3.05 -16.57 0.53
CA PRO A 283 1.64 -16.61 0.13
C PRO A 283 0.80 -17.68 0.82
N ILE A 284 1.41 -18.76 1.28
CA ILE A 284 0.70 -19.83 1.97
C ILE A 284 0.74 -19.52 3.47
N PRO A 285 -0.42 -19.29 4.12
CA PRO A 285 -0.45 -19.11 5.57
C PRO A 285 -0.04 -20.40 6.28
N ILE A 286 0.62 -20.28 7.42
CA ILE A 286 0.97 -21.45 8.25
C ILE A 286 -0.26 -22.06 8.92
N ALA A 287 -1.19 -21.22 9.38
CA ALA A 287 -2.40 -21.56 10.12
C ALA A 287 -3.46 -20.47 9.86
N THR A 288 -4.65 -20.59 10.45
CA THR A 288 -5.64 -19.51 10.30
C THR A 288 -5.17 -18.23 10.99
N PHE A 289 -5.59 -17.08 10.47
CA PHE A 289 -5.25 -15.78 11.07
C PHE A 289 -5.63 -15.72 12.56
N ASN A 290 -6.75 -16.34 12.92
CA ASN A 290 -7.21 -16.37 14.31
C ASN A 290 -6.26 -17.16 15.22
N ASP A 291 -5.82 -18.32 14.77
CA ASP A 291 -4.99 -19.23 15.57
C ASP A 291 -3.63 -18.58 15.84
N ILE A 292 -3.04 -17.95 14.82
CA ILE A 292 -1.79 -17.20 14.95
C ILE A 292 -1.95 -16.05 15.97
N VAL A 293 -3.05 -15.28 15.90
CA VAL A 293 -3.31 -14.20 16.87
C VAL A 293 -3.46 -14.74 18.30
N GLN A 294 -4.14 -15.87 18.48
CA GLN A 294 -4.33 -16.49 19.80
C GLN A 294 -2.99 -16.93 20.39
N VAL A 295 -2.15 -17.60 19.60
CA VAL A 295 -0.81 -18.02 20.03
C VAL A 295 0.07 -16.81 20.39
N ILE A 296 0.13 -15.78 19.54
CA ILE A 296 0.93 -14.56 19.80
C ILE A 296 0.52 -13.86 21.10
N ARG A 297 -0.77 -13.94 21.47
CA ARG A 297 -1.30 -13.39 22.73
C ARG A 297 -0.89 -14.19 23.95
N GLN A 298 -0.80 -15.52 23.82
CA GLN A 298 -0.46 -16.43 24.92
C GLN A 298 1.04 -16.40 25.24
N ILE A 299 1.89 -16.10 24.25
CA ILE A 299 3.33 -15.99 24.47
C ILE A 299 3.63 -14.75 25.31
N ASN A 300 3.96 -15.04 26.58
CA ASN A 300 4.46 -14.07 27.54
C ASN A 300 5.91 -13.73 27.22
N CYS A 301 6.14 -12.48 26.86
CA CYS A 301 7.48 -11.90 26.86
C CYS A 301 7.69 -11.28 28.25
N PRO A 302 8.71 -11.69 29.03
CA PRO A 302 8.96 -11.13 30.35
C PRO A 302 8.97 -9.60 30.30
N GLY A 303 8.34 -8.94 31.28
CA GLY A 303 7.96 -7.52 31.26
C GLY A 303 9.06 -6.45 31.10
N ASN A 304 10.31 -6.85 30.80
CA ASN A 304 11.44 -5.98 30.48
C ASN A 304 12.06 -6.27 29.10
N SER A 305 11.59 -7.27 28.34
CA SER A 305 12.26 -7.74 27.14
C SER A 305 11.89 -6.92 25.89
N ASN A 306 12.50 -5.73 25.75
CA ASN A 306 12.76 -5.19 24.41
C ASN A 306 13.80 -6.05 23.65
N ASP A 307 14.40 -7.05 24.32
CA ASP A 307 15.54 -7.83 23.83
C ASP A 307 15.17 -9.08 23.02
N ILE A 308 13.88 -9.42 22.88
CA ILE A 308 13.52 -10.54 22.01
C ILE A 308 13.57 -10.10 20.54
N SER A 309 14.52 -10.68 19.79
CA SER A 309 14.60 -10.47 18.35
C SER A 309 13.34 -11.00 17.65
N ALA A 310 13.03 -10.42 16.49
CA ALA A 310 11.88 -10.83 15.70
C ALA A 310 11.96 -12.31 15.30
N ASP A 311 13.14 -12.81 14.91
CA ASP A 311 13.37 -14.21 14.56
C ASP A 311 13.12 -15.15 15.74
N LYS A 312 13.61 -14.79 16.93
CA LYS A 312 13.36 -15.58 18.14
C LYS A 312 11.87 -15.60 18.49
N PHE A 313 11.17 -14.48 18.32
CA PHE A 313 9.73 -14.45 18.54
C PHE A 313 8.95 -15.27 17.51
N LEU A 314 9.35 -15.22 16.22
CA LEU A 314 8.80 -16.08 15.17
C LEU A 314 8.97 -17.56 15.51
N GLN A 315 10.15 -17.96 15.97
CA GLN A 315 10.44 -19.33 16.38
C GLN A 315 9.53 -19.77 17.53
N LEU A 316 9.37 -18.96 18.58
CA LEU A 316 8.47 -19.28 19.71
C LEU A 316 7.01 -19.44 19.25
N VAL A 317 6.53 -18.57 18.36
CA VAL A 317 5.18 -18.67 17.80
C VAL A 317 5.02 -19.96 17.00
N TYR A 318 6.03 -20.31 16.19
CA TYR A 318 6.02 -21.54 15.40
C TYR A 318 5.99 -22.79 16.29
N GLU A 319 6.84 -22.86 17.32
CA GLU A 319 6.89 -23.97 18.27
C GLU A 319 5.56 -24.15 19.01
N GLU A 320 4.91 -23.06 19.40
CA GLU A 320 3.60 -23.11 20.06
C GLU A 320 2.48 -23.56 19.12
N LEU A 321 2.52 -23.09 17.86
CA LEU A 321 1.58 -23.53 16.82
C LEU A 321 1.67 -25.04 16.57
N ILE A 322 2.88 -25.62 16.54
CA ILE A 322 3.08 -27.07 16.36
C ILE A 322 2.66 -27.85 17.60
N ARG A 323 2.93 -27.33 18.81
CA ARG A 323 2.62 -28.02 20.06
C ARG A 323 1.11 -28.15 20.26
N ASN A 324 0.35 -27.17 19.78
CA ASN A 324 -1.10 -27.17 19.87
C ASN A 324 -1.73 -28.10 18.83
N LYS A 325 -2.14 -29.30 19.28
CA LYS A 325 -2.71 -30.36 18.43
C LYS A 325 -4.06 -29.99 17.79
N ASP A 326 -4.75 -28.96 18.28
CA ASP A 326 -6.04 -28.51 17.75
C ASP A 326 -5.87 -27.56 16.55
N ILE A 327 -4.64 -27.08 16.29
CA ILE A 327 -4.35 -26.16 15.18
C ILE A 327 -3.85 -26.98 13.97
N ASN A 328 -4.54 -26.83 12.85
CA ASN A 328 -4.10 -27.42 11.60
C ASN A 328 -2.98 -26.57 10.98
N ILE A 329 -1.78 -27.14 10.91
CA ILE A 329 -0.59 -26.52 10.33
C ILE A 329 -0.45 -26.90 8.86
N SER A 330 -0.15 -25.91 8.02
CA SER A 330 0.07 -26.12 6.60
C SER A 330 1.29 -27.01 6.35
N ASN A 331 1.09 -28.11 5.62
CA ASN A 331 2.17 -29.01 5.18
C ASN A 331 3.18 -28.34 4.24
N ASN A 332 2.86 -27.16 3.70
CA ASN A 332 3.72 -26.40 2.78
C ASN A 332 4.48 -25.28 3.50
N PHE A 333 4.78 -25.46 4.79
CA PHE A 333 5.56 -24.51 5.56
C PHE A 333 7.03 -24.47 5.06
N ASP A 334 7.49 -23.28 4.69
CA ASP A 334 8.85 -23.02 4.23
C ASP A 334 9.49 -21.95 5.13
N PRO A 335 10.27 -22.35 6.17
CA PRO A 335 10.81 -21.44 7.17
C PRO A 335 11.58 -20.26 6.56
N GLN A 336 12.28 -20.49 5.44
CA GLN A 336 13.07 -19.45 4.77
C GLN A 336 12.16 -18.35 4.21
N ARG A 337 11.01 -18.70 3.62
CA ARG A 337 10.04 -17.69 3.13
C ARG A 337 9.45 -16.84 4.24
N PHE A 338 9.14 -17.45 5.38
CA PHE A 338 8.60 -16.73 6.53
C PHE A 338 9.64 -15.79 7.15
N SER A 339 10.91 -16.20 7.20
CA SER A 339 12.02 -15.33 7.62
C SER A 339 12.23 -14.16 6.64
N ILE A 340 12.20 -14.41 5.32
CA ILE A 340 12.26 -13.34 4.30
C ILE A 340 11.11 -12.35 4.48
N ALA A 341 9.87 -12.85 4.66
CA ALA A 341 8.71 -12.01 4.90
C ALA A 341 8.86 -11.19 6.18
N LEU A 342 9.35 -11.81 7.26
CA LEU A 342 9.60 -11.14 8.53
C LEU A 342 10.63 -10.01 8.38
N HIS A 343 11.78 -10.30 7.77
CA HIS A 343 12.81 -9.29 7.52
C HIS A 343 12.28 -8.12 6.70
N GLN A 344 11.49 -8.39 5.67
CA GLN A 344 10.89 -7.34 4.84
C GLN A 344 9.92 -6.46 5.64
N PHE A 345 9.12 -7.03 6.55
CA PHE A 345 8.24 -6.24 7.41
C PHE A 345 8.98 -5.50 8.52
N CYS A 346 10.07 -6.05 9.05
CA CYS A 346 10.87 -5.41 10.11
C CYS A 346 11.81 -4.33 9.58
N ILE A 347 12.45 -4.56 8.43
CA ILE A 347 13.48 -3.71 7.83
C ILE A 347 13.22 -3.61 6.32
N PRO A 348 12.16 -2.91 5.90
CA PRO A 348 11.86 -2.78 4.48
C PRO A 348 12.91 -1.94 3.75
N LEU A 349 13.19 -2.31 2.50
CA LEU A 349 13.97 -1.47 1.59
C LEU A 349 13.18 -0.22 1.20
N ILE A 350 13.71 0.95 1.56
CA ILE A 350 13.12 2.28 1.33
C ILE A 350 14.17 3.23 0.73
N SER A 351 13.73 4.34 0.14
CA SER A 351 14.64 5.29 -0.52
C SER A 351 15.56 6.07 0.44
N GLY A 352 15.23 6.11 1.73
CA GLY A 352 15.93 6.93 2.73
C GLY A 352 15.69 8.45 2.57
N VAL A 353 14.83 8.87 1.65
CA VAL A 353 14.49 10.27 1.42
C VAL A 353 13.49 10.73 2.47
N THR A 354 13.83 11.78 3.24
CA THR A 354 12.87 12.39 4.16
C THR A 354 11.89 13.29 3.40
N PHE A 355 10.67 13.40 3.91
CA PHE A 355 9.64 14.19 3.24
C PHE A 355 10.01 15.67 3.15
N ASP A 356 10.70 16.23 4.15
CA ASP A 356 11.19 17.62 4.12
C ASP A 356 12.25 17.86 3.03
N LYS A 357 13.20 16.93 2.86
CA LYS A 357 14.17 17.00 1.75
C LYS A 357 13.47 16.99 0.41
N PHE A 358 12.43 16.15 0.29
CA PHE A 358 11.60 16.10 -0.90
C PHE A 358 10.80 17.39 -1.15
N ARG A 359 10.31 18.08 -0.10
CA ARG A 359 9.64 19.39 -0.25
C ARG A 359 10.60 20.48 -0.69
N CYS A 360 11.77 20.58 -0.05
CA CYS A 360 12.77 21.61 -0.32
C CYS A 360 13.42 21.42 -1.70
N CYS A 361 13.64 20.17 -2.11
CA CYS A 361 14.07 19.83 -3.45
C CYS A 361 12.87 19.86 -4.39
N HIS A 362 12.51 21.05 -4.89
CA HIS A 362 11.60 21.22 -6.02
C HIS A 362 12.24 20.61 -7.30
N TYR A 363 12.35 19.27 -7.36
CA TYR A 363 13.00 18.41 -8.36
C TYR A 363 13.80 19.11 -9.48
N PRO A 364 15.15 19.05 -9.49
CA PRO A 364 15.84 18.76 -10.73
C PRO A 364 15.73 17.24 -10.97
N GLY A 365 15.72 16.81 -12.23
CA GLY A 365 15.46 15.42 -12.61
C GLY A 365 16.21 14.36 -11.78
N LEU A 366 15.53 13.23 -11.57
CA LEU A 366 16.10 11.88 -11.61
C LEU A 366 17.63 11.78 -11.49
N HIS A 367 18.22 12.09 -10.33
CA HIS A 367 19.51 11.54 -9.94
C HIS A 367 19.25 10.36 -9.02
N ILE A 368 18.66 9.32 -9.61
CA ILE A 368 18.89 7.99 -9.12
C ILE A 368 20.34 7.67 -9.50
N ASN A 369 21.29 8.10 -8.67
CA ASN A 369 22.60 7.48 -8.64
C ASN A 369 22.41 6.13 -7.94
N ILE A 370 21.75 5.20 -8.63
CA ILE A 370 21.98 3.80 -8.36
C ILE A 370 23.44 3.62 -8.74
N ASP A 371 24.28 3.46 -7.74
CA ASP A 371 25.61 2.94 -7.95
C ASP A 371 25.44 1.60 -8.69
N LYS A 372 25.79 1.58 -9.97
CA LYS A 372 25.63 0.41 -10.85
C LYS A 372 26.41 -0.80 -10.32
N ASN A 373 27.30 -0.60 -9.35
CA ASN A 373 28.03 -1.67 -8.68
C ASN A 373 27.17 -2.44 -7.66
N ILE A 374 26.13 -1.85 -7.07
CA ILE A 374 25.25 -2.53 -6.10
C ILE A 374 24.29 -3.50 -6.82
N ILE A 375 23.81 -3.16 -8.00
CA ILE A 375 22.97 -4.08 -8.80
C ILE A 375 23.80 -5.26 -9.33
N LYS A 376 25.07 -5.04 -9.69
CA LYS A 376 25.96 -6.14 -10.12
C LYS A 376 26.27 -7.14 -9.01
N GLN A 377 26.37 -6.70 -7.75
CA GLN A 377 26.63 -7.60 -6.62
C GLN A 377 25.42 -8.45 -6.21
N LEU A 378 24.20 -8.07 -6.61
CA LEU A 378 22.98 -8.86 -6.35
C LEU A 378 22.64 -9.85 -7.48
N ASP A 379 23.25 -9.71 -8.66
CA ASP A 379 23.02 -10.57 -9.83
C ASP A 379 24.07 -11.69 -10.00
N THR A 380 25.26 -11.54 -9.41
CA THR A 380 26.26 -12.61 -9.39
C THR A 380 26.27 -13.29 -8.03
N GLY A 381 25.46 -14.33 -7.87
CA GLY A 381 25.48 -15.20 -6.69
C GLY A 381 26.83 -15.90 -6.51
N SER A 382 27.80 -15.21 -5.91
CA SER A 382 29.05 -15.76 -5.41
C SER A 382 29.50 -14.89 -4.22
N PRO A 383 30.08 -15.52 -3.18
CA PRO A 383 30.19 -14.97 -1.82
C PRO A 383 30.94 -13.65 -1.71
#